data_AF-A0A8I0J9X1-F1
#
_entry.id   AF-A0A8I0J9X1-F1
#
_cell.length_a   1.000
_cell.length_b   1.000
_cell.length_c   1.000
_cell.angle_alpha   90.00
_cell.angle_beta   90.00
_cell.angle_gamma   90.00
#
_symmetry.space_group_name_H-M   'P 1'
#
loop_
_entity.id
_entity.type
_entity.pdbx_description
1 polymer ?
#
loop_
_entity_poly.entity_id
_entity_poly.type
_entity_poly.pdbx_seq_one_letter_code
_entity_poly.pdbx_strand_id
1 'polypeptide(L)'
;MKLSQQVKPISYLKAHAPEIVRSLAENREPVVLTVHGEAKAVLQDVTVYEETQETIALLKVLALTNKQVEAGKLRPTSEAFKRIRQRVSGT
;
A
#
# COMPACT_ATOMS: atom_id res chain seq x y z
N MET A 1 -9.12 -12.57 1.91
CA MET A 1 -9.26 -12.54 0.44
C MET A 1 -8.93 -13.90 -0.13
N LYS A 2 -9.81 -14.51 -0.93
CA LYS A 2 -9.51 -15.77 -1.65
C LYS A 2 -9.22 -15.43 -3.11
N LEU A 3 -7.95 -15.13 -3.41
CA LEU A 3 -7.51 -14.82 -4.78
C LEU A 3 -7.77 -15.96 -5.78
N SER A 4 -7.95 -17.18 -5.29
CA SER A 4 -8.30 -18.35 -6.11
C SER A 4 -9.61 -18.20 -6.90
N GLN A 5 -10.50 -17.30 -6.48
CA GLN A 5 -11.78 -17.04 -7.17
C GLN A 5 -11.66 -15.92 -8.23
N GLN A 6 -10.52 -15.20 -8.28
CA GLN A 6 -10.31 -14.06 -9.15
C GLN A 6 -9.19 -14.30 -10.16
N VAL A 7 -8.92 -15.56 -10.47
CA VAL A 7 -7.94 -15.96 -11.47
C VAL A 7 -8.57 -15.91 -12.85
N LYS A 8 -7.99 -15.12 -13.76
CA LYS A 8 -8.45 -14.99 -15.15
C LYS A 8 -7.26 -15.11 -16.12
N PRO A 9 -7.41 -15.79 -17.26
CA PRO A 9 -6.33 -15.82 -18.26
C PRO A 9 -6.16 -14.45 -18.91
N ILE A 10 -4.94 -14.14 -19.36
CA ILE A 10 -4.64 -12.86 -20.00
C ILE A 10 -5.45 -12.63 -21.29
N SER A 11 -5.90 -13.70 -21.95
CA SER A 11 -6.82 -13.63 -23.09
C SER A 11 -8.19 -13.05 -22.69
N TYR A 12 -8.68 -13.35 -21.48
CA TYR A 12 -9.93 -12.78 -20.96
C TYR A 12 -9.83 -11.27 -20.79
N LEU A 13 -8.69 -10.77 -20.29
CA LEU A 13 -8.43 -9.34 -20.19
C LEU A 13 -8.48 -8.66 -21.57
N LYS A 14 -7.87 -9.27 -22.60
CA LYS A 14 -7.89 -8.72 -23.96
C LYS A 14 -9.31 -8.59 -24.53
N ALA A 15 -10.19 -9.54 -24.21
CA ALA A 15 -11.56 -9.56 -24.71
C ALA A 15 -12.54 -8.70 -23.89
N HIS A 16 -12.29 -8.52 -22.58
CA HIS A 16 -13.25 -7.95 -21.62
C HIS A 16 -12.67 -6.82 -20.75
N ALA A 17 -11.67 -6.07 -21.25
CA ALA A 17 -11.00 -5.03 -20.47
C ALA A 17 -11.94 -4.02 -19.80
N PRO A 18 -12.97 -3.45 -20.48
CA PRO A 18 -13.86 -2.47 -19.86
C PRO A 18 -14.65 -3.04 -18.68
N GLU A 19 -15.13 -4.28 -18.78
CA GLU A 19 -15.88 -4.97 -17.72
C GLU A 19 -14.99 -5.23 -16.50
N ILE A 20 -13.75 -5.66 -16.74
CA ILE A 20 -12.79 -5.92 -15.66
C ILE A 20 -12.46 -4.62 -14.93
N VAL A 21 -12.17 -3.53 -15.65
CA VAL A 21 -11.89 -2.22 -15.03
C VAL A 21 -13.07 -1.74 -14.21
N ARG A 22 -14.30 -1.89 -14.73
CA ARG A 22 -15.51 -1.54 -13.97
C ARG A 22 -15.67 -2.38 -12.71
N SER A 23 -15.50 -3.70 -12.80
CA SER A 23 -15.57 -4.61 -11.65
C SER A 23 -14.50 -4.30 -10.60
N LEU A 24 -13.29 -3.88 -11.01
CA LEU A 24 -12.24 -3.48 -10.07
C LEU A 24 -12.63 -2.24 -9.27
N ALA A 25 -13.22 -1.24 -9.93
CA ALA A 25 -13.67 -0.02 -9.27
C ALA A 25 -14.88 -0.27 -8.34
N GLU A 26 -15.81 -1.13 -8.75
CA GLU A 26 -17.03 -1.44 -7.98
C GLU A 26 -16.74 -2.37 -6.79
N ASN A 27 -16.03 -3.46 -7.02
CA ASN A 27 -15.83 -4.50 -6.00
C ASN A 27 -14.57 -4.28 -5.17
N ARG A 28 -13.61 -3.48 -5.66
CA ARG A 28 -12.30 -3.24 -5.01
C ARG A 28 -11.49 -4.51 -4.70
N GLU A 29 -11.75 -5.59 -5.44
CA GLU A 29 -11.02 -6.84 -5.30
C GLU A 29 -10.07 -7.08 -6.48
N PRO A 30 -8.81 -7.49 -6.24
CA PRO A 30 -7.79 -7.62 -7.28
C PRO A 30 -7.88 -8.93 -8.08
N VAL A 31 -7.71 -8.83 -9.40
CA VAL A 31 -7.74 -9.96 -10.33
C VAL A 31 -6.34 -10.50 -10.58
N VAL A 32 -6.15 -11.81 -10.44
CA VAL A 32 -4.89 -12.49 -10.78
C VAL A 32 -4.92 -12.91 -12.24
N LEU A 33 -3.94 -12.47 -13.02
CA LEU A 33 -3.82 -12.80 -14.43
C LEU A 33 -2.88 -13.98 -14.65
N THR A 34 -3.32 -14.96 -15.44
CA THR A 34 -2.50 -16.11 -15.84
C THR A 34 -2.08 -16.06 -17.30
N VAL A 35 -0.86 -16.53 -17.59
CA VAL A 35 -0.34 -16.77 -18.93
C VAL A 35 0.05 -18.25 -19.01
N HIS A 36 -0.50 -18.99 -19.98
CA HIS A 36 -0.32 -20.44 -20.09
C HIS A 36 -0.66 -21.22 -18.80
N GLY A 37 -1.66 -20.75 -18.04
CA GLY A 37 -2.09 -21.38 -16.78
C GLY A 37 -1.30 -20.96 -15.54
N GLU A 38 -0.22 -20.19 -15.70
CA GLU A 38 0.60 -19.72 -14.58
C GLU A 38 0.27 -18.28 -14.21
N ALA A 39 0.13 -17.98 -12.92
CA ALA A 39 -0.07 -16.62 -12.44
C ALA A 39 1.17 -15.75 -12.71
N LYS A 40 0.98 -14.59 -13.36
CA LYS A 40 2.08 -13.69 -13.76
C LYS A 40 1.87 -12.24 -13.36
N ALA A 41 0.63 -11.79 -13.18
CA ALA A 41 0.33 -10.40 -12.82
C ALA A 41 -0.90 -10.30 -11.94
N VAL A 42 -1.05 -9.16 -11.28
CA VAL A 42 -2.25 -8.78 -10.52
C VAL A 42 -2.73 -7.44 -11.06
N LEU A 43 -4.02 -7.34 -11.36
CA LEU A 43 -4.68 -6.09 -11.71
C LEU A 43 -5.54 -5.65 -10.53
N GLN A 44 -5.45 -4.39 -10.15
CA GLN A 44 -6.12 -3.83 -8.97
C GLN A 44 -6.56 -2.39 -9.24
N ASP A 45 -7.53 -1.94 -8.45
CA ASP A 45 -7.94 -0.54 -8.42
C ASP A 45 -6.78 0.37 -7.93
N VAL A 46 -6.62 1.53 -8.55
CA VAL A 46 -5.50 2.45 -8.27
C VAL A 46 -5.62 3.08 -6.88
N THR A 47 -6.82 3.42 -6.44
CA THR A 47 -7.05 4.01 -5.11
C THR A 47 -6.73 2.98 -4.03
N VAL A 48 -7.17 1.73 -4.20
CA VAL A 48 -6.82 0.63 -3.27
C VAL A 48 -5.32 0.38 -3.22
N TYR A 49 -4.63 0.46 -4.37
CA TYR A 49 -3.18 0.34 -4.44
C TYR A 49 -2.48 1.44 -3.63
N GLU A 50 -2.89 2.70 -3.81
CA GLU A 50 -2.34 3.86 -3.10
C GLU A 50 -2.57 3.74 -1.58
N GLU A 51 -3.80 3.45 -1.15
CA GLU A 51 -4.15 3.21 0.26
C GLU A 51 -3.28 2.09 0.88
N THR A 52 -3.01 1.04 0.11
CA THR A 52 -2.13 -0.05 0.53
C THR A 52 -0.68 0.42 0.68
N GLN A 53 -0.16 1.24 -0.25
CA GLN A 53 1.19 1.79 -0.16
C GLN A 53 1.34 2.70 1.07
N GLU A 54 0.37 3.57 1.33
CA GLU A 54 0.34 4.44 2.51
C GLU A 54 0.32 3.64 3.80
N THR A 55 -0.51 2.59 3.86
CA THR A 55 -0.58 1.68 5.00
C THR A 55 0.77 1.01 5.27
N ILE A 56 1.42 0.49 4.22
CA ILE A 56 2.76 -0.11 4.33
C ILE A 56 3.79 0.92 4.81
N ALA A 57 3.72 2.16 4.32
CA ALA A 57 4.62 3.22 4.76
C ALA A 57 4.44 3.53 6.25
N LEU A 58 3.19 3.64 6.73
CA LEU A 58 2.88 3.85 8.14
C LEU A 58 3.39 2.68 9.00
N LEU A 59 3.15 1.44 8.59
CA LEU A 59 3.63 0.25 9.30
C LEU A 59 5.16 0.22 9.40
N LYS A 60 5.88 0.65 8.34
CA LYS A 60 7.35 0.79 8.39
C LYS A 60 7.79 1.85 9.40
N VAL A 61 7.12 3.01 9.43
CA VAL A 61 7.41 4.07 10.42
C VAL A 61 7.23 3.53 11.84
N LEU A 62 6.10 2.86 12.11
CA LEU A 62 5.82 2.27 13.42
C LEU A 62 6.85 1.22 13.82
N ALA A 63 7.22 0.33 12.90
CA ALA A 63 8.25 -0.69 13.16
C ALA A 63 9.62 -0.06 13.48
N LEU A 64 10.00 1.02 12.80
CA LEU A 64 11.22 1.77 13.08
C LEU A 64 11.15 2.48 14.45
N THR A 65 10.02 3.09 14.77
CA THR A 65 9.79 3.73 16.07
C THR A 65 9.88 2.72 17.21
N ASN A 66 9.27 1.54 17.07
CA ASN A 66 9.34 0.49 18.09
C ASN A 66 10.80 0.08 18.38
N LYS A 67 11.61 -0.12 17.32
CA LYS A 67 13.05 -0.40 17.48
C LYS A 67 13.81 0.74 18.18
N GLN A 68 13.44 2.00 17.94
CA GLN A 68 14.06 3.14 18.62
C GLN A 68 13.68 3.21 20.10
N VAL A 69 12.42 2.91 20.43
CA VAL A 69 11.93 2.82 21.81
C VAL A 69 12.69 1.74 22.58
N GLU A 70 12.76 0.53 22.01
CA GLU A 70 13.50 -0.61 22.60
C GLU A 70 14.98 -0.29 22.81
N ALA A 71 15.60 0.45 21.88
CA ALA A 71 16.98 0.89 22.00
C ALA A 71 17.19 2.13 22.90
N GLY A 72 16.16 2.62 23.59
CA GLY A 72 16.22 3.80 24.45
C GLY A 72 16.52 5.11 23.70
N LYS A 73 16.36 5.15 22.37
CA LYS A 73 16.63 6.32 21.51
C LYS A 73 15.48 7.33 21.55
N LEU A 74 15.06 7.69 22.75
CA LEU A 74 13.96 8.61 23.01
C LEU A 74 14.45 9.98 23.44
N ARG A 75 13.60 10.99 23.30
CA ARG A 75 13.85 12.34 23.81
C ARG A 75 12.58 12.88 24.46
N PRO A 76 12.70 13.69 25.52
CA PRO A 76 11.56 14.38 26.09
C PRO A 76 10.84 15.26 25.07
N THR A 77 9.52 15.29 25.15
CA THR A 77 8.66 16.12 24.30
C THR A 77 9.03 17.61 24.37
N SER A 78 9.43 18.09 25.56
CA SER A 78 9.89 19.47 25.79
C SER A 78 11.12 19.84 24.93
N GLU A 79 12.10 18.94 24.83
CA GLU A 79 13.29 19.13 24.01
C GLU A 79 12.97 19.11 22.51
N ALA A 80 12.08 18.21 22.08
CA ALA A 80 11.65 18.11 20.70
C ALA A 80 10.98 19.41 20.23
N PHE A 81 10.05 19.96 21.01
CA PHE A 81 9.39 21.23 20.71
C PHE A 81 10.34 22.43 20.74
N LYS A 82 11.28 22.46 21.70
CA LYS A 82 12.32 23.51 21.74
C LYS A 82 13.11 23.54 20.43
N ARG A 83 13.54 22.38 19.93
CA ARG A 83 14.28 22.25 18.67
C ARG A 83 13.47 22.68 17.45
N ILE A 84 12.18 22.32 17.38
CA ILE A 84 11.30 22.72 16.28
C ILE A 84 11.15 24.24 16.26
N ARG A 85 10.84 24.86 17.40
CA ARG A 85 10.72 26.32 17.51
C ARG A 85 12.00 27.04 17.07
N GLN A 86 13.16 26.58 17.53
CA GLN A 86 14.45 27.17 17.14
C GLN A 86 14.70 27.12 15.63
N ARG A 87 14.24 26.07 14.94
CA ARG A 87 14.34 25.96 13.48
C ARG A 87 13.40 26.91 12.75
N VAL A 88 12.15 27.02 13.22
CA VAL A 88 11.14 27.88 12.58
C VAL A 88 11.40 29.37 12.83
N SER A 89 11.94 29.72 14.01
CA SER A 89 12.31 31.09 14.36
C SER A 89 13.68 31.54 13.82
N GLY A 90 14.39 30.67 13.10
CA GLY A 90 15.69 30.95 12.46
C GLY A 90 15.60 31.42 11.01
N THR A 91 14.40 31.79 10.57
CA THR A 91 14.02 32.49 9.33
C THR A 91 13.24 33.72 9.72
#